data_AF-A0A3S5IR91-F1
#
_entry.id   AF-A0A3S5IR91-F1
#
_cell.length_a   1.000
_cell.length_b   1.000
_cell.length_c   1.000
_cell.angle_alpha   90.00
_cell.angle_beta   90.00
_cell.angle_gamma   90.00
#
_symmetry.space_group_name_H-M   'P 1'
#
loop_
_entity.id
_entity.type
_entity.pdbx_description
1 polymer ?
#
loop_
_entity_poly.entity_id
_entity_poly.type
_entity_poly.pdbx_seq_one_letter_code
_entity_poly.pdbx_strand_id
1 'polypeptide(L)'
;MNDIYARRLAQGMMFHQLMRCHGTLWAATQVTKEKLDYNFIREEFMRSNGRRTMPLLIGAAAEENLHELHFTHLTEHCAWGESARALAVHRQTPLSQRIAAMGRMSETIHQTKTAATMQNLFNEQLSHIDGISSFEEEPLIEEAN
;
A
#
# COMPACT_ATOMS: atom_id res chain seq x y z
N MET A 1 12.24 -0.04 18.39
CA MET A 1 13.24 -0.76 17.56
C MET A 1 12.59 -1.46 16.34
N ASN A 2 11.34 -1.14 16.00
CA ASN A 2 10.56 -1.90 15.02
C ASN A 2 11.09 -1.78 13.60
N ASP A 3 11.55 -0.60 13.18
CA ASP A 3 12.07 -0.41 11.82
C ASP A 3 13.29 -1.28 11.50
N ILE A 4 14.09 -1.58 12.53
CA ILE A 4 15.25 -2.47 12.40
C ILE A 4 14.78 -3.91 12.14
N TYR A 5 13.77 -4.37 12.87
CA TYR A 5 13.17 -5.69 12.66
C TYR A 5 12.43 -5.78 11.32
N ALA A 6 11.61 -4.77 11.01
CA ALA A 6 10.88 -4.68 9.76
C ALA A 6 11.81 -4.77 8.54
N ARG A 7 12.96 -4.08 8.57
CA ARG A 7 13.95 -4.16 7.48
C ARG A 7 14.56 -5.56 7.35
N ARG A 8 14.86 -6.23 8.46
CA ARG A 8 15.42 -7.59 8.43
C ARG A 8 14.41 -8.59 7.88
N LEU A 9 13.15 -8.49 8.29
CA LEU A 9 12.07 -9.31 7.75
C LEU A 9 11.86 -9.05 6.26
N ALA A 10 11.86 -7.77 5.85
CA ALA A 10 11.75 -7.36 4.45
C ALA A 10 12.80 -8.03 3.57
N GLN A 11 14.06 -8.05 4.01
CA GLN A 11 15.16 -8.67 3.25
C GLN A 11 14.90 -10.16 2.95
N GLY A 12 14.38 -10.91 3.92
CA GLY A 12 14.01 -12.31 3.72
C GLY A 12 12.83 -12.44 2.75
N MET A 13 11.77 -11.66 2.95
CA MET A 13 10.58 -11.71 2.12
C MET A 13 10.82 -11.29 0.67
N MET A 14 11.63 -10.26 0.41
CA MET A 14 11.90 -9.78 -0.94
C MET A 14 12.47 -10.89 -1.83
N PHE A 15 13.29 -11.78 -1.27
CA PHE A 15 13.76 -12.94 -2.02
C PHE A 15 12.63 -13.95 -2.31
N HIS A 16 11.76 -14.21 -1.33
CA HIS A 16 10.57 -15.03 -1.57
C HIS A 16 9.62 -14.44 -2.63
N GLN A 17 9.44 -13.12 -2.63
CA GLN A 17 8.66 -12.45 -3.66
C GLN A 17 9.35 -12.48 -5.03
N LEU A 18 10.69 -12.41 -5.05
CA LEU A 18 11.46 -12.53 -6.28
C LEU A 18 11.23 -13.89 -6.94
N MET A 19 11.25 -14.97 -6.17
CA MET A 19 11.06 -16.33 -6.70
C MET A 19 9.76 -16.47 -7.50
N ARG A 20 8.69 -15.77 -7.11
CA ARG A 20 7.42 -15.84 -7.83
C ARG A 20 7.28 -14.82 -8.96
N CYS A 21 7.83 -13.61 -8.84
CA CYS A 21 7.74 -12.62 -9.92
C CYS A 21 8.81 -12.76 -11.00
N HIS A 22 9.88 -13.55 -10.75
CA HIS A 22 10.99 -13.71 -11.68
C HIS A 22 10.54 -14.19 -13.06
N GLY A 23 9.56 -15.10 -13.14
CA GLY A 23 9.01 -15.56 -14.42
C GLY A 23 8.43 -14.41 -15.26
N THR A 24 7.67 -13.50 -14.63
CA THR A 24 7.10 -12.32 -15.26
C THR A 24 8.20 -11.35 -15.73
N LEU A 25 9.18 -11.07 -14.86
CA LEU A 25 10.28 -10.16 -15.18
C LEU A 25 11.17 -10.72 -16.31
N TRP A 26 11.48 -12.01 -16.26
CA TRP A 26 12.26 -12.68 -17.28
C TRP A 26 11.54 -12.66 -18.63
N ALA A 27 10.24 -12.98 -18.67
CA ALA A 27 9.44 -12.91 -19.88
C ALA A 27 9.41 -11.48 -20.47
N ALA A 28 9.24 -10.46 -19.63
CA ALA A 28 9.24 -9.06 -20.07
C ALA A 28 10.58 -8.67 -20.72
N THR A 29 11.70 -9.02 -20.10
CA THR A 29 13.04 -8.69 -20.64
C THR A 29 13.36 -9.39 -21.96
N GLN A 30 12.76 -10.54 -22.26
CA GLN A 30 12.87 -11.15 -23.59
C GLN A 30 12.21 -10.31 -24.69
N VAL A 31 11.19 -9.53 -24.36
CA VAL A 31 10.46 -8.66 -25.30
C VAL A 31 11.10 -7.28 -25.34
N THR A 32 11.32 -6.65 -24.19
CA THR A 32 11.88 -5.29 -24.09
C THR A 32 13.37 -5.22 -24.39
N LYS A 33 14.06 -6.37 -24.38
CA LYS A 33 15.51 -6.50 -24.57
C LYS A 33 16.34 -5.79 -23.49
N GLU A 34 15.72 -5.51 -22.36
CA GLU A 34 16.40 -4.98 -21.17
C GLU A 34 17.25 -6.06 -20.51
N LYS A 35 18.26 -5.61 -19.75
CA LYS A 35 19.13 -6.52 -19.01
C LYS A 35 18.50 -6.89 -17.68
N LEU A 36 18.21 -8.18 -17.49
CA LEU A 36 17.76 -8.71 -16.21
C LEU A 36 18.96 -8.85 -15.25
N ASP A 37 19.26 -7.77 -14.51
CA ASP A 37 20.28 -7.76 -13.46
C ASP A 37 19.74 -7.27 -12.12
N TYR A 38 20.60 -7.19 -11.11
CA TYR A 38 20.22 -6.75 -9.76
C TYR A 38 19.65 -5.32 -9.75
N ASN A 39 20.13 -4.43 -10.63
CA ASN A 39 19.65 -3.06 -10.67
C ASN A 39 18.22 -3.02 -11.18
N PHE A 40 17.90 -3.80 -12.23
CA PHE A 40 16.54 -3.97 -12.71
C PHE A 40 15.61 -4.51 -11.61
N ILE A 41 16.01 -5.60 -10.95
CA ILE A 41 15.21 -6.22 -9.87
C ILE A 41 15.01 -5.26 -8.69
N ARG A 42 16.05 -4.52 -8.31
CA ARG A 42 15.97 -3.54 -7.24
C ARG A 42 15.01 -2.42 -7.59
N GLU A 43 15.04 -1.92 -8.82
CA GLU A 43 14.12 -0.87 -9.27
C GLU A 43 12.67 -1.36 -9.26
N GLU A 44 12.40 -2.56 -9.75
CA GLU A 44 11.07 -3.18 -9.68
C GLU A 44 10.56 -3.27 -8.24
N PHE A 45 11.41 -3.70 -7.30
CA PHE A 45 11.04 -3.72 -5.90
C PHE A 45 10.93 -2.34 -5.26
N MET A 46 11.70 -1.35 -5.72
CA MET A 46 11.55 0.03 -5.27
C MET A 46 10.20 0.60 -5.72
N ARG A 47 9.73 0.25 -6.92
CA ARG A 47 8.43 0.67 -7.42
C ARG A 47 7.28 -0.03 -6.70
N SER A 48 7.37 -1.33 -6.43
CA SER A 48 6.30 -2.06 -5.73
C SER A 48 6.23 -1.76 -4.23
N ASN A 49 7.37 -1.65 -3.55
CA ASN A 49 7.41 -1.40 -2.10
C ASN A 49 7.46 0.09 -1.76
N GLY A 50 8.17 0.89 -2.56
CA GLY A 50 8.43 2.30 -2.27
C GLY A 50 7.28 3.22 -2.67
N ARG A 51 6.12 3.07 -2.03
CA ARG A 51 5.01 4.00 -2.20
C ARG A 51 5.04 5.10 -1.15
N ARG A 52 4.75 6.33 -1.57
CA ARG A 52 4.68 7.50 -0.70
C ARG A 52 3.27 8.06 -0.74
N THR A 53 2.61 8.11 0.41
CA THR A 53 1.38 8.87 0.49
C THR A 53 1.68 10.35 0.59
N MET A 54 1.09 11.09 -0.34
CA MET A 54 1.12 12.55 -0.40
C MET A 54 0.10 13.16 0.58
N PRO A 55 0.05 14.49 0.78
CA PRO A 55 -1.00 15.10 1.59
C PRO A 55 -2.38 14.76 1.05
N LEU A 56 -3.12 13.90 1.74
CA LEU A 56 -4.43 13.36 1.32
C LEU A 56 -5.56 14.40 1.26
N LEU A 57 -5.27 15.64 1.68
CA LEU A 57 -6.15 16.79 1.46
C LEU A 57 -6.22 17.18 -0.02
N ILE A 58 -5.18 16.83 -0.80
CA ILE A 58 -5.18 16.98 -2.26
C ILE A 58 -5.93 15.78 -2.85
N GLY A 59 -7.07 16.02 -3.52
CA GLY A 59 -7.89 14.95 -4.11
C GLY A 59 -7.11 14.05 -5.07
N ALA A 60 -6.29 14.64 -5.94
CA ALA A 60 -5.43 13.90 -6.88
C ALA A 60 -4.44 12.94 -6.20
N ALA A 61 -4.03 13.21 -4.96
CA ALA A 61 -3.18 12.29 -4.20
C ALA A 61 -3.94 11.07 -3.66
N ALA A 62 -5.26 11.22 -3.48
CA ALA A 62 -6.13 10.17 -2.96
C ALA A 62 -6.70 9.25 -4.04
N GLU A 63 -6.70 9.71 -5.29
CA GLU A 63 -7.18 8.99 -6.47
C GLU A 63 -6.08 8.16 -7.15
N GLU A 64 -4.85 8.18 -6.60
CA GLU A 64 -3.73 7.42 -7.15
C GLU A 64 -3.86 5.93 -6.84
N ASN A 65 -4.09 5.11 -7.87
CA ASN A 65 -4.42 3.68 -7.70
C ASN A 65 -3.34 2.71 -8.25
N LEU A 66 -2.17 3.20 -8.71
CA LEU A 66 -1.16 2.33 -9.33
C LEU A 66 -0.54 1.37 -8.31
N HIS A 67 -0.54 1.75 -7.03
CA HIS A 67 -0.06 0.89 -5.96
C HIS A 67 -1.01 -0.27 -5.63
N GLU A 68 -2.27 -0.23 -6.06
CA GLU A 68 -3.31 -1.23 -5.76
C GLU A 68 -3.47 -2.32 -6.84
N LEU A 69 -2.51 -2.42 -7.76
CA LEU A 69 -2.51 -3.44 -8.79
C LEU A 69 -2.23 -4.85 -8.23
N HIS A 70 -2.73 -5.88 -8.91
CA HIS A 70 -2.49 -7.27 -8.50
C HIS A 70 -1.01 -7.61 -8.37
N PHE A 71 -0.18 -7.15 -9.32
CA PHE A 71 1.25 -7.43 -9.28
C PHE A 71 1.95 -6.74 -8.09
N THR A 72 1.58 -5.49 -7.77
CA THR A 72 2.17 -4.75 -6.65
C THR A 72 1.75 -5.37 -5.33
N HIS A 73 0.47 -5.68 -5.13
CA HIS A 73 -0.02 -6.36 -3.93
C HIS A 73 0.67 -7.69 -3.67
N LEU A 74 0.85 -8.46 -4.74
CA LEU A 74 1.54 -9.71 -4.65
C LEU A 74 3.00 -9.43 -4.27
N THR A 75 3.72 -8.55 -4.96
CA THR A 75 5.19 -8.41 -4.83
C THR A 75 5.67 -7.56 -3.64
N GLU A 76 4.76 -6.85 -2.98
CA GLU A 76 5.04 -6.06 -1.78
C GLU A 76 5.48 -6.95 -0.59
N HIS A 77 6.45 -6.51 0.19
CA HIS A 77 6.84 -7.15 1.45
C HIS A 77 5.93 -6.71 2.62
N CYS A 78 5.77 -7.50 3.68
CA CYS A 78 4.88 -7.14 4.80
C CYS A 78 5.50 -6.19 5.85
N ALA A 79 6.70 -5.66 5.61
CA ALA A 79 7.43 -4.84 6.59
C ALA A 79 6.68 -3.56 7.03
N TRP A 80 5.72 -3.11 6.24
CA TRP A 80 4.84 -2.01 6.60
C TRP A 80 3.93 -2.35 7.80
N GLY A 81 3.57 -3.62 8.02
CA GLY A 81 2.75 -4.06 9.15
C GLY A 81 3.51 -4.13 10.48
N GLU A 82 4.82 -4.38 10.41
CA GLU A 82 5.71 -4.49 11.59
C GLU A 82 6.07 -3.13 12.21
N SER A 83 6.08 -2.07 11.40
CA SER A 83 6.38 -0.72 11.86
C SER A 83 5.24 0.24 11.51
N ALA A 84 4.55 0.74 12.53
CA ALA A 84 3.51 1.75 12.37
C ALA A 84 3.99 3.02 11.64
N ARG A 85 5.28 3.35 11.74
CA ARG A 85 5.87 4.48 11.01
C ARG A 85 6.06 4.15 9.52
N ALA A 86 6.43 2.92 9.19
CA ALA A 86 6.48 2.46 7.79
C ALA A 86 5.06 2.45 7.20
N LEU A 87 4.06 1.95 7.93
CA LEU A 87 2.65 2.07 7.55
C LEU A 87 2.24 3.51 7.25
N ALA A 88 2.61 4.46 8.12
CA ALA A 88 2.31 5.88 7.94
C ALA A 88 3.09 6.57 6.80
N VAL A 89 4.11 5.92 6.24
CA VAL A 89 4.80 6.35 5.02
C VAL A 89 4.08 5.82 3.77
N HIS A 90 3.68 4.54 3.83
CA HIS A 90 2.97 3.85 2.75
C HIS A 90 1.57 4.41 2.55
N ARG A 91 0.85 4.62 3.65
CA ARG A 91 -0.46 5.28 3.75
C ARG A 91 -0.25 6.60 4.53
N GLN A 92 -1.15 7.00 5.41
CA GLN A 92 -0.88 7.97 6.48
C GLN A 92 -1.31 7.39 7.83
N THR A 93 -1.22 8.13 8.93
CA THR A 93 -1.77 7.65 10.21
C THR A 93 -3.30 7.48 10.08
N PRO A 94 -3.92 6.44 10.66
CA PRO A 94 -5.33 6.11 10.43
C PRO A 94 -6.30 7.29 10.66
N LEU A 95 -6.09 8.06 11.73
CA LEU A 95 -6.87 9.25 12.03
C LEU A 95 -6.73 10.33 10.95
N SER A 96 -5.49 10.59 10.48
CA SER A 96 -5.23 11.64 9.49
C SER A 96 -5.89 11.36 8.14
N GLN A 97 -6.02 10.10 7.74
CA GLN A 97 -6.74 9.71 6.51
C GLN A 97 -8.22 10.09 6.60
N ARG A 98 -8.86 9.81 7.73
CA ARG A 98 -10.28 10.14 7.96
C ARG A 98 -10.52 11.64 8.03
N ILE A 99 -9.65 12.38 8.72
CA ILE A 99 -9.71 13.84 8.78
C ILE A 99 -9.47 14.45 7.40
N ALA A 100 -8.58 13.88 6.59
CA ALA A 100 -8.33 14.35 5.23
C ALA A 100 -9.54 14.15 4.31
N ALA A 101 -10.27 13.04 4.45
CA ALA A 101 -11.52 12.79 3.73
C ALA A 101 -12.59 13.85 4.04
N MET A 102 -12.75 14.20 5.32
CA MET A 102 -13.59 15.33 5.72
C MET A 102 -13.08 16.66 5.15
N GLY A 103 -11.76 16.90 5.20
CA GLY A 103 -11.13 18.14 4.75
C GLY A 103 -11.26 18.40 3.25
N ARG A 104 -11.29 17.35 2.43
CA ARG A 104 -11.55 17.43 0.98
C ARG A 104 -13.02 17.29 0.61
N MET A 105 -13.91 17.31 1.61
CA MET A 105 -15.37 17.19 1.45
C MET A 105 -15.84 15.89 0.78
N SER A 106 -15.05 14.81 0.84
CA SER A 106 -15.48 13.50 0.36
C SER A 106 -16.33 12.72 1.38
N GLU A 107 -16.38 13.19 2.63
CA GLU A 107 -17.11 12.56 3.73
C GLU A 107 -17.76 13.62 4.63
N THR A 108 -18.89 13.30 5.28
CA THR A 108 -19.52 14.25 6.21
C THR A 108 -18.77 14.32 7.54
N ILE A 109 -18.90 15.47 8.24
CA ILE A 109 -18.32 15.67 9.58
C ILE A 109 -18.84 14.61 10.57
N HIS A 110 -20.13 14.27 10.49
CA HIS A 110 -20.75 13.33 11.42
C HIS A 110 -20.23 11.90 11.19
N GLN A 111 -20.18 11.44 9.95
CA GLN A 111 -19.66 10.11 9.61
C GLN A 111 -18.18 9.99 9.98
N THR A 112 -17.38 11.01 9.66
CA THR A 112 -15.97 11.07 10.04
C THR A 112 -15.78 10.96 11.55
N LYS A 113 -16.56 11.72 12.33
CA LYS A 113 -16.50 11.70 13.80
C LYS A 113 -16.86 10.33 14.39
N THR A 114 -17.88 9.68 13.85
CA THR A 114 -18.32 8.34 14.29
C THR A 114 -17.25 7.29 14.02
N ALA A 115 -16.62 7.36 12.85
CA ALA A 115 -15.58 6.43 12.45
C ALA A 115 -14.26 6.70 13.20
N ALA A 116 -13.89 7.96 13.44
CA ALA A 116 -12.62 8.36 14.06
C ALA A 116 -12.52 8.11 15.58
N THR A 117 -13.36 7.26 16.15
CA THR A 117 -13.23 6.85 17.56
C THR A 117 -11.99 5.96 17.75
N MET A 118 -11.35 6.10 18.91
CA MET A 118 -10.09 5.39 19.19
C MET A 118 -10.24 3.87 19.12
N GLN A 119 -11.38 3.33 19.55
CA GLN A 119 -11.68 1.91 19.52
C GLN A 119 -11.72 1.38 18.07
N ASN A 120 -12.36 2.12 17.17
CA ASN A 120 -12.43 1.76 15.76
C ASN A 120 -11.05 1.82 15.11
N LEU A 121 -10.33 2.94 15.29
CA LEU A 121 -9.00 3.12 14.69
C LEU A 121 -8.01 2.03 15.13
N PHE A 122 -8.07 1.61 16.40
CA PHE A 122 -7.24 0.54 16.92
C PHE A 122 -7.58 -0.82 16.29
N ASN A 123 -8.87 -1.17 16.26
CA ASN A 123 -9.32 -2.45 15.71
C ASN A 123 -9.04 -2.57 14.20
N GLU A 124 -9.29 -1.50 13.46
CA GLU A 124 -9.02 -1.43 12.01
C GLU A 124 -7.52 -1.51 11.71
N GLN A 125 -6.67 -0.88 12.55
CA GLN A 125 -5.23 -0.96 12.36
C GLN A 125 -4.70 -2.37 12.63
N LEU A 126 -5.20 -3.04 13.66
CA LEU A 126 -4.83 -4.44 13.93
C LEU A 126 -5.30 -5.37 12.81
N SER A 127 -6.57 -5.26 12.40
CA SER A 127 -7.09 -6.10 11.32
C SER A 127 -6.31 -5.88 10.02
N HIS A 128 -5.93 -4.63 9.72
CA HIS A 128 -5.12 -4.30 8.55
C HIS A 128 -3.71 -4.91 8.59
N ILE A 129 -3.05 -4.91 9.75
CA ILE A 129 -1.74 -5.55 9.93
C ILE A 129 -1.82 -7.06 9.71
N ASP A 130 -2.89 -7.69 10.21
CA ASP A 130 -3.11 -9.14 10.10
C ASP A 130 -3.65 -9.58 8.72
N GLY A 131 -3.95 -8.62 7.83
CA GLY A 131 -4.50 -8.91 6.50
C GLY A 131 -5.98 -9.30 6.50
N ILE A 132 -6.73 -8.87 7.52
CA ILE A 132 -8.16 -9.11 7.68
C ILE A 132 -8.92 -7.83 7.33
N SER A 133 -9.77 -7.90 6.31
CA SER A 133 -10.64 -6.81 5.88
C SER A 133 -11.97 -7.33 5.33
N SER A 134 -12.95 -6.43 5.26
CA SER A 134 -14.15 -6.64 4.44
C SER A 134 -13.80 -6.46 2.96
N PHE A 135 -14.39 -7.28 2.10
CA PHE A 135 -14.26 -7.16 0.65
C PHE A 135 -15.65 -7.01 0.05
N GLU A 136 -15.88 -5.88 -0.60
CA GLU A 136 -17.03 -5.69 -1.48
C GLU A 136 -16.59 -6.13 -2.88
N GLU A 137 -16.91 -7.37 -3.27
CA GLU A 137 -16.43 -7.99 -4.52
C GLU A 137 -16.91 -7.25 -5.78
N GLU A 138 -18.07 -6.61 -5.69
CA GLU A 138 -18.66 -5.81 -6.75
C GLU A 138 -18.63 -4.33 -6.37
N PRO A 139 -17.57 -3.58 -6.76
CA PRO A 139 -17.52 -2.15 -6.52
C PRO A 139 -18.49 -1.40 -7.44
N LEU A 140 -19.11 -0.34 -6.92
CA LEU A 140 -19.85 0.61 -7.75
C LEU A 140 -18.84 1.48 -8.51
N ILE A 141 -18.65 1.20 -9.79
CA ILE A 141 -17.85 2.05 -10.69
C ILE A 141 -18.82 3.03 -11.37
N GLU A 142 -18.74 4.30 -11.01
CA GLU A 142 -19.48 5.34 -11.74
C GLU A 142 -18.91 5.43 -13.17
N GLU A 143 -19.74 5.14 -14.18
CA GLU A 143 -19.36 5.37 -15.58
C GLU A 143 -19.15 6.87 -15.77
N ALA A 144 -17.88 7.28 -15.93
CA ALA A 144 -17.53 8.63 -16.31
C ALA A 144 -18.08 8.91 -17.72
N ASN A 145 -19.16 9.68 -17.80
CA ASN A 145 -19.58 10.37 -19.02
C ASN A 145 -18.62 11.51 -19.37
#